data_AF-A0A837CEJ7-F1
#
_entry.id   AF-A0A837CEJ7-F1
#
_cell.length_a   1.000
_cell.length_b   1.000
_cell.length_c   1.000
_cell.angle_alpha   90.00
_cell.angle_beta   90.00
_cell.angle_gamma   90.00
#
_symmetry.space_group_name_H-M   'P 1'
#
loop_
_entity.id
_entity.type
_entity.pdbx_description
1 polymer ?
#
loop_
_entity_poly.entity_id
_entity_poly.type
_entity_poly.pdbx_seq_one_letter_code
_entity_poly.pdbx_strand_id
1 'polypeptide(L)'
;MLEFKLVTRPVDVKVTEVANVEGQTVMSGKMFGVAFFKDGRIAVKDFVNSSDLLKGSGPMFGYSTYTFDDGSSITARYAGAIKDGKAKGEYTILSGTGTYANATGTGGFESVQSGFKGAFLYDGRFIIKTP
;
A
#
# COMPACT_ATOMS: atom_id res chain seq x y z
N MET A 1 10.81 13.24 7.04
CA MET A 1 9.59 12.40 7.06
C MET A 1 8.70 12.86 5.93
N LEU A 2 8.16 11.94 5.15
CA LEU A 2 7.19 12.23 4.09
C LEU A 2 5.82 11.78 4.55
N GLU A 3 4.83 12.67 4.56
CA GLU A 3 3.45 12.33 4.87
C GLU A 3 2.60 12.55 3.63
N PHE A 4 1.61 11.68 3.41
CA PHE A 4 0.81 11.72 2.19
C PHE A 4 -0.59 11.17 2.38
N LYS A 5 -1.52 11.65 1.55
CA LYS A 5 -2.79 10.96 1.29
C LYS A 5 -2.60 10.02 0.11
N LEU A 6 -3.14 8.82 0.19
CA LEU A 6 -3.04 7.82 -0.87
C LEU A 6 -4.43 7.33 -1.27
N VAL A 7 -4.76 7.46 -2.55
CA VAL A 7 -5.93 6.79 -3.14
C VAL A 7 -5.46 5.55 -3.88
N THR A 8 -6.05 4.40 -3.63
CA THR A 8 -5.75 3.16 -4.38
C THR A 8 -7.00 2.53 -4.96
N ARG A 9 -6.82 1.68 -5.97
CA ARG A 9 -7.86 0.80 -6.51
C ARG A 9 -7.26 -0.53 -6.98
N PRO A 10 -8.07 -1.61 -6.99
CA PRO A 10 -7.73 -2.82 -7.73
C PRO A 10 -7.56 -2.52 -9.22
N VAL A 11 -6.58 -3.18 -9.85
CA VAL A 11 -6.39 -3.20 -11.31
C VAL A 11 -6.69 -4.58 -11.84
N ASP A 12 -6.07 -5.60 -11.24
CA ASP A 12 -6.21 -7.00 -11.60
C ASP A 12 -6.06 -7.82 -10.33
N VAL A 13 -7.18 -8.25 -9.76
CA VAL A 13 -7.22 -8.93 -8.47
C VAL A 13 -8.04 -10.20 -8.59
N LYS A 14 -7.46 -11.30 -8.13
CA LYS A 14 -8.14 -12.58 -8.00
C LYS A 14 -8.49 -12.81 -6.54
N VAL A 15 -9.76 -13.07 -6.28
CA VAL A 15 -10.27 -13.52 -4.98
C VAL A 15 -10.68 -14.98 -5.14
N THR A 16 -10.24 -15.83 -4.23
CA THR A 16 -10.56 -17.26 -4.20
C THR A 16 -11.13 -17.61 -2.83
N GLU A 17 -12.32 -18.19 -2.80
CA GLU A 17 -12.88 -18.78 -1.58
C GLU A 17 -12.17 -20.10 -1.26
N VAL A 18 -11.85 -20.30 0.03
CA VAL A 18 -11.22 -21.54 0.47
C VAL A 18 -12.30 -22.60 0.70
N ALA A 19 -12.16 -23.74 0.03
CA ALA A 19 -13.09 -24.84 0.17
C ALA A 19 -13.19 -25.32 1.63
N ASN A 20 -14.41 -25.61 2.08
CA ASN A 20 -14.71 -26.13 3.42
C ASN A 20 -14.32 -25.21 4.59
N VAL A 21 -14.04 -23.92 4.34
CA VAL A 21 -13.81 -22.92 5.39
C VAL A 21 -14.71 -21.70 5.12
N GLU A 22 -15.83 -21.64 5.85
CA GLU A 22 -16.86 -20.61 5.62
C GLU A 22 -16.32 -19.18 5.80
N GLY A 23 -16.52 -18.34 4.78
CA GLY A 23 -16.11 -16.93 4.80
C GLY A 23 -14.61 -16.70 4.68
N GLN A 24 -13.82 -17.74 4.43
CA GLN A 24 -12.38 -17.65 4.23
C GLN A 24 -12.07 -17.37 2.75
N THR A 25 -11.30 -16.31 2.51
CA THR A 25 -10.87 -15.91 1.17
C THR A 25 -9.38 -15.66 1.12
N VAL A 26 -8.77 -16.00 -0.01
CA VAL A 26 -7.40 -15.60 -0.35
C VAL A 26 -7.49 -14.66 -1.55
N MET A 27 -6.82 -13.52 -1.44
CA MET A 27 -6.77 -12.51 -2.49
C MET A 27 -5.33 -12.24 -2.89
N SER A 28 -5.07 -12.16 -4.19
CA SER A 28 -3.79 -11.69 -4.71
C SER A 28 -3.97 -10.94 -6.01
N GLY A 29 -3.15 -9.91 -6.26
CA GLY A 29 -3.20 -9.17 -7.50
C GLY A 29 -2.46 -7.85 -7.51
N LYS A 30 -2.65 -7.11 -8.60
CA LYS A 30 -2.10 -5.78 -8.84
C LYS A 30 -3.10 -4.70 -8.46
N MET A 31 -2.58 -3.68 -7.80
CA MET A 31 -3.29 -2.47 -7.42
C MET A 31 -2.50 -1.27 -7.89
N PHE A 32 -3.22 -0.17 -8.10
CA PHE A 32 -2.65 1.11 -8.49
C PHE A 32 -3.10 2.19 -7.51
N GLY A 33 -2.31 3.24 -7.34
CA GLY A 33 -2.70 4.40 -6.57
C GLY A 33 -1.95 5.67 -6.92
N VAL A 34 -2.40 6.77 -6.31
CA VAL A 34 -1.77 8.09 -6.42
C VAL A 34 -1.61 8.65 -5.01
N ALA A 35 -0.39 9.03 -4.66
CA ALA A 35 -0.01 9.63 -3.40
C ALA A 35 0.19 11.14 -3.57
N PHE A 36 -0.47 11.92 -2.72
CA PHE A 36 -0.33 13.37 -2.61
C PHE A 36 0.43 13.69 -1.34
N PHE A 37 1.69 14.10 -1.47
CA PHE A 37 2.56 14.40 -0.34
C PHE A 37 2.32 15.81 0.19
N LYS A 38 2.46 15.99 1.50
CA LYS A 38 2.27 17.30 2.15
C LYS A 38 3.25 18.36 1.67
N ASP A 39 4.41 17.96 1.13
CA ASP A 39 5.41 18.86 0.56
C ASP A 39 5.14 19.23 -0.90
N GLY A 40 3.96 18.90 -1.42
CA GLY A 40 3.51 19.28 -2.76
C GLY A 40 3.85 18.27 -3.85
N ARG A 41 4.67 17.25 -3.55
CA ARG A 41 5.01 16.20 -4.53
C ARG A 41 3.86 15.24 -4.74
N ILE A 42 3.87 14.61 -5.91
CA ILE A 42 2.93 13.55 -6.28
C ILE A 42 3.75 12.32 -6.67
N ALA A 43 3.26 11.14 -6.30
CA ALA A 43 3.78 9.89 -6.84
C ALA A 43 2.65 8.98 -7.29
N VAL A 44 2.86 8.27 -8.39
CA VAL A 44 2.05 7.09 -8.70
C VAL A 44 2.57 5.89 -7.92
N LYS A 45 1.68 4.96 -7.58
CA LYS A 45 1.99 3.75 -6.82
C LYS A 45 1.50 2.54 -7.58
N ASP A 46 2.42 1.69 -8.02
CA ASP A 46 2.12 0.33 -8.46
C ASP A 46 2.44 -0.64 -7.33
N PHE A 47 1.55 -1.60 -7.06
CA PHE A 47 1.84 -2.57 -6.02
C PHE A 47 1.15 -3.91 -6.23
N VAL A 48 1.85 -4.95 -5.79
CA VAL A 48 1.28 -6.29 -5.64
C VAL A 48 0.79 -6.45 -4.21
N ASN A 49 -0.40 -7.00 -4.04
CA ASN A 49 -1.03 -7.27 -2.75
C ASN A 49 -1.37 -8.76 -2.64
N SER A 50 -1.17 -9.31 -1.46
CA SER A 50 -1.70 -10.61 -1.05
C SER A 50 -2.39 -10.47 0.31
N SER A 51 -3.52 -11.14 0.50
CA SER A 51 -4.21 -11.21 1.79
C SER A 51 -4.93 -12.54 1.97
N ASP A 52 -5.08 -12.93 3.23
CA ASP A 52 -5.83 -14.08 3.70
C ASP A 52 -6.86 -13.55 4.70
N LEU A 53 -8.14 -13.66 4.36
CA LEU A 53 -9.22 -12.94 5.06
C LEU A 53 -10.33 -13.90 5.46
N LEU A 54 -10.53 -14.04 6.78
CA LEU A 54 -11.69 -14.68 7.37
C LEU A 54 -12.77 -13.62 7.61
N LYS A 55 -13.92 -13.77 6.95
CA LYS A 55 -15.05 -12.83 7.04
C LYS A 55 -14.61 -11.37 6.80
N GLY A 56 -13.72 -11.18 5.82
CA GLY A 56 -13.18 -9.88 5.42
C GLY A 56 -12.10 -9.30 6.33
N SER A 57 -11.66 -10.03 7.37
CA SER A 57 -10.59 -9.59 8.27
C SER A 57 -9.42 -10.58 8.26
N GLY A 58 -8.19 -10.08 8.33
CA GLY A 58 -7.00 -10.93 8.33
C GLY A 58 -5.74 -10.23 7.84
N PRO A 59 -4.62 -10.95 7.77
CA PRO A 59 -3.34 -10.39 7.35
C PRO A 59 -3.32 -10.00 5.87
N MET A 60 -2.51 -9.00 5.56
CA MET A 60 -2.13 -8.61 4.21
C MET A 60 -0.65 -8.24 4.13
N PHE A 61 -0.04 -8.44 2.98
CA PHE A 61 1.30 -7.97 2.69
C PHE A 61 1.47 -7.71 1.19
N GLY A 62 2.54 -7.03 0.83
CA GLY A 62 2.81 -6.74 -0.56
C GLY A 62 4.06 -5.91 -0.77
N TYR A 63 4.26 -5.49 -2.02
CA TYR A 63 5.40 -4.68 -2.44
C TYR A 63 4.88 -3.51 -3.26
N SER A 64 5.23 -2.31 -2.83
CA SER A 64 4.83 -1.06 -3.45
C SER A 64 6.02 -0.35 -4.06
N THR A 65 5.86 0.16 -5.26
CA THR A 65 6.81 1.09 -5.90
C THR A 65 6.10 2.42 -6.11
N TYR A 66 6.61 3.45 -5.46
CA TYR A 66 6.18 4.83 -5.62
C TYR A 66 7.12 5.51 -6.62
N THR A 67 6.59 6.06 -7.70
CA THR A 67 7.35 6.78 -8.72
C THR A 67 6.93 8.24 -8.69
N PHE A 68 7.88 9.12 -8.40
CA PHE A 68 7.66 10.56 -8.30
C PHE A 68 7.70 11.22 -9.68
N ASP A 69 7.26 12.47 -9.73
CA ASP A 69 7.24 13.31 -10.94
C ASP A 69 8.63 13.61 -11.51
N ASP A 70 9.66 13.66 -10.67
CA ASP A 70 11.07 13.75 -11.06
C ASP A 70 11.66 12.42 -11.60
N GLY A 71 10.85 11.35 -11.65
CA GLY A 71 11.25 10.02 -12.08
C GLY A 71 12.00 9.20 -11.02
N SER A 72 12.29 9.77 -9.86
CA SER A 72 12.82 9.02 -8.71
C SER A 72 11.78 8.03 -8.17
N SER A 73 12.23 7.02 -7.44
CA SER A 73 11.31 6.02 -6.90
C SER A 73 11.72 5.49 -5.54
N ILE A 74 10.72 5.00 -4.79
CA ILE A 74 10.87 4.26 -3.54
C ILE A 74 10.14 2.93 -3.69
N THR A 75 10.86 1.83 -3.47
CA THR A 75 10.25 0.50 -3.35
C THR A 75 10.23 0.05 -1.90
N ALA A 76 9.05 -0.34 -1.41
CA ALA A 76 8.84 -0.77 -0.05
C ALA A 76 8.01 -2.05 0.02
N ARG A 77 8.41 -2.98 0.88
CA ARG A 77 7.51 -4.05 1.34
C ARG A 77 6.53 -3.45 2.35
N TYR A 78 5.31 -3.96 2.40
CA TYR A 78 4.42 -3.72 3.52
C TYR A 78 3.87 -5.01 4.10
N ALA A 79 3.52 -4.94 5.39
CA ALA A 79 2.73 -5.95 6.08
C ALA A 79 1.72 -5.25 6.98
N GLY A 80 0.53 -5.83 7.10
CA GLY A 80 -0.56 -5.24 7.87
C GLY A 80 -1.73 -6.19 8.01
N ALA A 81 -2.87 -5.64 8.39
CA ALA A 81 -4.11 -6.38 8.51
C ALA A 81 -5.31 -5.53 8.09
N ILE A 82 -6.36 -6.20 7.64
CA ILE A 82 -7.70 -5.64 7.47
C ILE A 82 -8.52 -6.07 8.69
N LYS A 83 -9.19 -5.10 9.32
CA LYS A 83 -10.14 -5.34 10.40
C LYS A 83 -11.33 -4.40 10.24
N ASP A 84 -12.54 -4.94 10.28
CA ASP A 84 -13.78 -4.16 10.15
C ASP A 84 -13.77 -3.26 8.88
N GLY A 85 -13.25 -3.81 7.77
CA GLY A 85 -13.12 -3.10 6.49
C GLY A 85 -12.04 -2.01 6.44
N LYS A 86 -11.25 -1.83 7.51
CA LYS A 86 -10.17 -0.85 7.59
C LYS A 86 -8.82 -1.55 7.54
N ALA A 87 -7.95 -1.08 6.66
CA ALA A 87 -6.59 -1.58 6.53
C ALA A 87 -5.62 -0.72 7.37
N LYS A 88 -4.67 -1.37 8.03
CA LYS A 88 -3.53 -0.72 8.68
C LYS A 88 -2.28 -1.56 8.49
N GLY A 89 -1.14 -0.94 8.25
CA GLY A 89 0.12 -1.65 8.07
C GLY A 89 1.35 -0.76 8.13
N GLU A 90 2.50 -1.42 8.14
CA GLU A 90 3.82 -0.78 8.18
C GLU A 90 4.58 -1.08 6.89
N TYR A 91 5.36 -0.11 6.44
CA TYR A 91 6.29 -0.22 5.32
C TYR A 91 7.72 -0.48 5.82
N THR A 92 8.46 -1.27 5.04
CA THR A 92 9.92 -1.38 5.10
C THR A 92 10.46 -0.96 3.74
N ILE A 93 11.22 0.13 3.70
CA ILE A 93 11.85 0.62 2.47
C ILE A 93 12.98 -0.32 2.12
N LEU A 94 12.93 -0.86 0.91
CA LEU A 94 13.89 -1.84 0.39
C LEU A 94 14.94 -1.20 -0.51
N SER A 95 14.51 -0.21 -1.30
CA SER A 95 15.37 0.48 -2.26
C SER A 95 14.74 1.79 -2.73
N GLY A 96 15.55 2.61 -3.39
CA GLY A 96 15.08 3.75 -4.16
C GLY A 96 16.03 4.11 -5.30
N THR A 97 15.58 5.02 -6.16
CA THR A 97 16.32 5.51 -7.33
C THR A 97 16.34 7.04 -7.35
N GLY A 98 17.18 7.66 -8.18
CA GLY A 98 17.30 9.12 -8.28
C GLY A 98 17.64 9.74 -6.92
N THR A 99 16.85 10.74 -6.51
CA THR A 99 16.97 11.40 -5.19
C THR A 99 16.88 10.43 -4.01
N TYR A 100 16.30 9.25 -4.19
CA TYR A 100 16.17 8.20 -3.17
C TYR A 100 17.14 7.03 -3.38
N ALA A 101 18.23 7.22 -4.13
CA ALA A 101 19.24 6.19 -4.32
C ALA A 101 19.74 5.65 -2.97
N ASN A 102 19.75 4.32 -2.83
CA ASN A 102 20.15 3.61 -1.60
C ASN A 102 19.32 3.96 -0.35
N ALA A 103 18.11 4.49 -0.54
CA ALA A 103 17.22 4.80 0.56
C ALA A 103 16.86 3.54 1.35
N THR A 104 16.89 3.68 2.68
CA THR A 104 16.35 2.71 3.63
C THR A 104 15.32 3.40 4.53
N GLY A 105 14.67 2.63 5.40
CA GLY A 105 13.78 3.17 6.42
C GLY A 105 12.46 2.44 6.52
N THR A 106 11.49 3.13 7.09
CA THR A 106 10.18 2.56 7.42
C THR A 106 9.06 3.49 7.00
N GLY A 107 7.83 3.09 7.24
CA GLY A 107 6.66 3.91 7.02
C GLY A 107 5.43 3.22 7.56
N GLY A 108 4.27 3.84 7.39
CA GLY A 108 3.01 3.22 7.77
C GLY A 108 1.86 3.75 6.94
N PHE A 109 0.73 3.05 7.01
CA PHE A 109 -0.51 3.50 6.41
C PHE A 109 -1.71 3.03 7.22
N GLU A 110 -2.79 3.81 7.15
CA GLU A 110 -4.08 3.46 7.74
C GLU A 110 -5.24 3.98 6.90
N SER A 111 -6.32 3.20 6.82
CA SER A 111 -7.51 3.55 6.07
C SER A 111 -8.17 4.81 6.63
N VAL A 112 -8.59 5.66 5.71
CA VAL A 112 -9.41 6.84 5.97
C VAL A 112 -10.79 6.60 5.39
N GLN A 113 -11.82 7.01 6.11
CA GLN A 113 -13.18 6.98 5.58
C GLN A 113 -13.27 7.90 4.35
N SER A 114 -13.56 7.31 3.21
CA SER A 114 -13.85 8.02 1.96
C SER A 114 -15.11 7.40 1.39
N GLY A 115 -16.07 8.19 0.93
CA GLY A 115 -17.28 7.67 0.29
C GLY A 115 -17.03 7.03 -1.08
N PHE A 116 -15.79 6.65 -1.37
CA PHE A 116 -15.37 6.12 -2.66
C PHE A 116 -15.94 4.72 -2.87
N LYS A 117 -16.36 4.45 -4.11
CA LYS A 117 -16.78 3.12 -4.55
C LYS A 117 -15.69 2.54 -5.43
N GLY A 118 -15.19 1.35 -5.09
CA GLY A 118 -14.13 0.66 -5.84
C GLY A 118 -12.72 1.27 -5.66
N ALA A 119 -12.56 2.21 -4.74
CA ALA A 119 -11.26 2.79 -4.38
C ALA A 119 -11.17 2.95 -2.86
N PHE A 120 -9.94 3.07 -2.36
CA PHE A 120 -9.63 3.17 -0.95
C PHE A 120 -8.78 4.41 -0.70
N LEU A 121 -9.04 5.11 0.41
CA LEU A 121 -8.24 6.25 0.85
C LEU A 121 -7.43 5.86 2.09
N TYR A 122 -6.19 6.33 2.15
CA TYR A 122 -5.29 6.11 3.28
C TYR A 122 -4.56 7.39 3.66
N ASP A 123 -4.24 7.49 4.94
CA ASP A 123 -3.12 8.28 5.43
C ASP A 123 -1.87 7.40 5.36
N GLY A 124 -0.77 7.95 4.86
CA GLY A 124 0.50 7.26 4.73
C GLY A 124 1.68 8.13 5.15
N ARG A 125 2.76 7.47 5.57
CA ARG A 125 4.01 8.12 5.90
C ARG A 125 5.23 7.28 5.54
N PHE A 126 6.34 7.94 5.21
CA PHE A 126 7.67 7.36 5.11
C PHE A 126 8.67 8.10 6.03
N ILE A 127 9.49 7.31 6.71
CA ILE A 127 10.66 7.75 7.46
C ILE A 127 11.87 7.23 6.69
N ILE A 128 12.34 8.05 5.75
CA ILE A 128 13.41 7.71 4.81
C ILE A 128 14.75 8.11 5.43
N LYS A 129 15.74 7.24 5.24
CA LYS A 129 17.15 7.52 5.46
C LYS A 129 17.88 7.35 4.14
N THR A 130 18.41 8.45 3.62
CA THR A 130 19.39 8.44 2.54
C THR A 130 20.79 8.42 3.15
N PRO A 131 21.81 7.90 2.44
CA PRO A 131 23.21 8.06 2.85
C PRO A 131 23.61 9.52 3.08
#